data_AF-A0A2A5AZ29-F1
#
_entry.id   AF-A0A2A5AZ29-F1
#
_cell.length_a   1.000
_cell.length_b   1.000
_cell.length_c   1.000
_cell.angle_alpha   90.00
_cell.angle_beta   90.00
_cell.angle_gamma   90.00
#
_symmetry.space_group_name_H-M   'P 1'
#
loop_
_entity.id
_entity.type
_entity.pdbx_description
1 polymer ?
#
loop_
_entity_poly.entity_id
_entity_poly.type
_entity_poly.pdbx_seq_one_letter_code
_entity_poly.pdbx_strand_id
1 'polypeptide(L)'
;MIYISLGSNMGNRLSALRDAARLIKTNILTHSYESIVIETKALLKEGAPASWNKPYLNMVIAGKSDLSPVKLLEALKNIEEKIAGSRYKERWSPRVIDLDILIYNDQTIQAPGLNIPHAELLNRDFLLHLLALMPEEYMPLIQTNSSTAPSDGAMVRADEYAHGALEYAGLFDKSFSLAVPIAGILNVTPDSFSDGGKNSSPEMAIENAKQMVLDGAEIIDIGAQSTRPGGIEIIGAEKEYERLAPVLDGLKDLDAKISIDTYHPALIRRLLKEYKIDWINDVTGNLEDDILQEISAAGCKILTMHSLSVPPSPANILPHAQEGGAISLLKEWGRGAFERMQRLGFSAEDIILDPGIGFGKSIYQNLALIRQMQELQELQELGVSILVGHSRKSFIFGLSTAPAKERDIETMVMSGNLASKVDFIRVHNVYDHHRALIANQLSL
;
A
#
# COMPACT_ATOMS: atom_id res chain seq x y z
N MET A 1 -21.99 -18.20 6.03
CA MET A 1 -20.77 -17.47 5.67
C MET A 1 -20.68 -17.37 4.16
N ILE A 2 -20.27 -16.24 3.63
CA ILE A 2 -20.08 -15.97 2.20
C ILE A 2 -18.60 -15.77 1.97
N TYR A 3 -18.06 -16.31 0.87
CA TYR A 3 -16.65 -16.20 0.49
C TYR A 3 -16.57 -15.62 -0.92
N ILE A 4 -15.81 -14.54 -1.07
CA ILE A 4 -15.71 -13.78 -2.31
C ILE A 4 -14.23 -13.70 -2.68
N SER A 5 -13.84 -14.18 -3.86
CA SER A 5 -12.49 -13.96 -4.37
C SER A 5 -12.38 -12.61 -5.05
N LEU A 6 -11.24 -11.96 -4.86
CA LEU A 6 -10.84 -10.74 -5.53
C LEU A 6 -9.59 -11.02 -6.35
N GLY A 7 -9.57 -10.60 -7.61
CA GLY A 7 -8.44 -10.76 -8.53
C GLY A 7 -8.10 -9.45 -9.28
N SER A 8 -6.81 -9.14 -9.46
CA SER A 8 -6.37 -7.96 -10.23
C SER A 8 -5.04 -8.21 -10.96
N ASN A 9 -4.94 -7.80 -12.24
CA ASN A 9 -3.71 -7.92 -13.03
C ASN A 9 -3.37 -6.68 -13.88
N MET A 10 -4.07 -5.57 -13.65
CA MET A 10 -3.83 -4.29 -14.34
C MET A 10 -3.86 -3.12 -13.38
N GLY A 11 -3.11 -2.06 -13.72
CA GLY A 11 -3.11 -0.86 -12.89
C GLY A 11 -2.38 -1.10 -11.58
N ASN A 12 -2.62 -0.21 -10.61
CA ASN A 12 -2.18 -0.42 -9.24
C ASN A 12 -3.00 -1.54 -8.58
N ARG A 13 -2.55 -2.79 -8.76
CA ARG A 13 -3.28 -4.02 -8.40
C ARG A 13 -3.63 -4.09 -6.91
N LEU A 14 -2.70 -3.73 -6.02
CA LEU A 14 -2.95 -3.73 -4.57
C LEU A 14 -3.95 -2.63 -4.17
N SER A 15 -3.87 -1.44 -4.77
CA SER A 15 -4.85 -0.38 -4.53
C SER A 15 -6.25 -0.82 -4.97
N ALA A 16 -6.37 -1.47 -6.13
CA ALA A 16 -7.65 -1.98 -6.62
C ALA A 16 -8.24 -3.04 -5.70
N LEU A 17 -7.43 -3.99 -5.22
CA LEU A 17 -7.85 -4.98 -4.23
C LEU A 17 -8.30 -4.31 -2.92
N ARG A 18 -7.54 -3.32 -2.41
CA ARG A 18 -7.90 -2.61 -1.18
C ARG A 18 -9.20 -1.83 -1.31
N ASP A 19 -9.42 -1.15 -2.43
CA ASP A 19 -10.65 -0.40 -2.67
C ASP A 19 -11.87 -1.33 -2.77
N ALA A 20 -11.72 -2.46 -3.47
CA ALA A 20 -12.76 -3.49 -3.54
C ALA A 20 -13.07 -4.07 -2.16
N ALA A 21 -12.02 -4.44 -1.42
CA ALA A 21 -12.14 -4.99 -0.08
C ALA A 21 -12.86 -4.03 0.88
N ARG A 22 -12.48 -2.74 0.87
CA ARG A 22 -13.16 -1.69 1.63
C ARG A 22 -14.63 -1.57 1.25
N LEU A 23 -14.96 -1.51 -0.04
CA LEU A 23 -16.36 -1.40 -0.49
C LEU A 23 -17.20 -2.62 -0.11
N ILE A 24 -16.63 -3.81 -0.16
CA ILE A 24 -17.29 -5.05 0.28
C ILE A 24 -17.55 -5.02 1.78
N LYS A 25 -16.54 -4.71 2.61
CA LYS A 25 -16.69 -4.65 4.08
C LYS A 25 -17.64 -3.56 4.56
N THR A 26 -17.71 -2.43 3.85
CA THR A 26 -18.58 -1.32 4.24
C THR A 26 -20.04 -1.55 3.81
N ASN A 27 -20.28 -2.15 2.64
CA ASN A 27 -21.61 -2.15 2.02
C ASN A 27 -22.25 -3.54 1.88
N ILE A 28 -21.48 -4.62 1.98
CA ILE A 28 -21.94 -5.97 1.62
C ILE A 28 -21.78 -6.95 2.79
N LEU A 29 -20.58 -7.05 3.36
CA LEU A 29 -20.25 -8.03 4.38
C LEU A 29 -20.14 -7.38 5.76
N THR A 30 -20.71 -8.05 6.77
CA THR A 30 -20.45 -7.79 8.20
C THR A 30 -19.66 -8.95 8.78
N HIS A 31 -18.95 -8.71 9.90
CA HIS A 31 -18.10 -9.72 10.55
C HIS A 31 -17.21 -10.39 9.50
N SER A 32 -16.37 -9.58 8.85
CA SER A 32 -15.59 -10.00 7.70
C SER A 32 -14.14 -10.27 8.06
N TYR A 33 -13.52 -11.24 7.38
CA TYR A 33 -12.10 -11.52 7.43
C TYR A 33 -11.49 -11.50 6.03
N GLU A 34 -10.27 -11.00 5.90
CA GLU A 34 -9.53 -10.88 4.65
C GLU A 34 -8.32 -11.81 4.69
N SER A 35 -8.15 -12.64 3.67
CA SER A 35 -6.92 -13.42 3.52
C SER A 35 -5.73 -12.50 3.22
N ILE A 36 -4.53 -13.10 3.21
CA ILE A 36 -3.38 -12.50 2.54
C ILE A 36 -3.65 -12.33 1.04
N VAL A 37 -2.83 -11.53 0.37
CA VAL A 37 -2.81 -11.44 -1.10
C VAL A 37 -1.66 -12.27 -1.62
N ILE A 38 -1.87 -13.02 -2.70
CA ILE A 38 -0.81 -13.80 -3.38
C ILE A 38 -0.75 -13.45 -4.87
N GLU A 39 0.46 -13.42 -5.42
CA GLU A 39 0.68 -13.28 -6.85
C GLU A 39 0.81 -14.64 -7.51
N THR A 40 -0.02 -14.91 -8.53
CA THR A 40 0.02 -16.13 -9.32
C THR A 40 0.26 -15.81 -10.79
N LYS A 41 0.78 -16.79 -11.52
CA LYS A 41 0.84 -16.71 -12.99
C LYS A 41 -0.56 -16.57 -13.58
N ALA A 42 -0.65 -15.92 -14.74
CA ALA A 42 -1.90 -15.81 -15.47
C ALA A 42 -2.37 -17.20 -15.95
N LEU A 43 -3.61 -17.56 -15.64
CA LEU A 43 -4.27 -18.72 -16.25
C LEU A 43 -4.80 -18.31 -17.62
N LEU A 44 -4.02 -18.58 -18.67
CA LEU A 44 -4.36 -18.23 -20.05
C LEU A 44 -4.99 -19.43 -20.77
N LYS A 45 -6.01 -19.15 -21.60
CA LYS A 45 -6.51 -20.14 -22.56
C LYS A 45 -5.53 -20.31 -23.71
N GLU A 46 -5.56 -21.47 -24.34
CA GLU A 46 -4.82 -21.73 -25.56
C GLU A 46 -5.16 -20.67 -26.64
N GLY A 47 -4.13 -20.07 -27.22
CA GLY A 47 -4.28 -18.98 -28.21
C GLY A 47 -4.46 -17.57 -27.64
N ALA A 48 -4.39 -17.37 -26.32
CA ALA A 48 -4.45 -16.03 -25.73
C ALA A 48 -3.25 -15.15 -26.16
N PRO A 49 -3.44 -13.83 -26.37
CA PRO A 49 -2.35 -12.91 -26.67
C PRO A 49 -1.26 -12.93 -25.60
N ALA A 50 0.01 -12.90 -26.02
CA ALA A 50 1.14 -12.85 -25.08
C ALA A 50 1.08 -11.66 -24.12
N SER A 51 0.50 -10.53 -24.57
CA SER A 51 0.30 -9.32 -23.76
C SER A 51 -0.67 -9.51 -22.58
N TRP A 52 -1.43 -10.61 -22.54
CA TRP A 52 -2.33 -10.95 -21.42
C TRP A 52 -1.64 -11.77 -20.33
N ASN A 53 -0.41 -12.22 -20.56
CA ASN A 53 0.37 -12.95 -19.57
C ASN A 53 0.94 -12.01 -18.49
N LYS A 54 0.03 -11.42 -17.70
CA LYS A 54 0.36 -10.56 -16.55
C LYS A 54 0.00 -11.29 -15.26
N PRO A 55 0.91 -11.36 -14.27
CA PRO A 55 0.62 -11.98 -12.99
C PRO A 55 -0.62 -11.37 -12.31
N TYR A 56 -1.44 -12.23 -11.72
CA TYR A 56 -2.63 -11.84 -10.98
C TYR A 56 -2.32 -11.75 -9.49
N LEU A 57 -2.76 -10.68 -8.85
CA LEU A 57 -2.91 -10.65 -7.41
C LEU A 57 -4.29 -11.22 -7.05
N ASN A 58 -4.33 -12.17 -6.12
CA ASN A 58 -5.54 -12.86 -5.69
C ASN A 58 -5.67 -12.81 -4.17
N MET A 59 -6.89 -12.64 -3.68
CA MET A 59 -7.25 -12.79 -2.26
C MET A 59 -8.68 -13.28 -2.11
N VAL A 60 -9.08 -13.63 -0.89
CA VAL A 60 -10.46 -13.97 -0.53
C VAL A 60 -10.91 -13.11 0.66
N ILE A 61 -12.17 -12.68 0.62
CA ILE A 61 -12.85 -12.05 1.76
C ILE A 61 -14.02 -12.95 2.16
N ALA A 62 -14.09 -13.28 3.44
CA ALA A 62 -15.18 -14.04 4.04
C ALA A 62 -16.03 -13.13 4.94
N GLY A 63 -17.34 -13.37 5.04
CA GLY A 63 -18.20 -12.62 5.95
C GLY A 63 -19.69 -12.99 5.87
N LYS A 64 -20.53 -12.25 6.57
CA LYS A 64 -22.00 -12.45 6.60
C LYS A 64 -22.71 -11.34 5.82
N SER A 65 -23.78 -11.69 5.10
CA SER A 65 -24.65 -10.73 4.41
C SER A 65 -26.09 -11.22 4.39
N ASP A 66 -27.03 -10.28 4.37
CA ASP A 66 -28.46 -10.53 4.18
C ASP A 66 -28.88 -10.46 2.69
N LEU A 67 -27.96 -10.08 1.80
CA LEU A 67 -28.22 -10.03 0.36
C LEU A 67 -28.38 -11.45 -0.20
N SER A 68 -29.44 -11.70 -0.97
CA SER A 68 -29.55 -12.95 -1.73
C SER A 68 -28.39 -13.11 -2.73
N PRO A 69 -28.05 -14.35 -3.14
CA PRO A 69 -26.93 -14.60 -4.06
C PRO A 69 -26.95 -13.77 -5.35
N VAL A 70 -28.15 -13.55 -5.92
CA VAL A 70 -28.33 -12.73 -7.13
C VAL A 70 -28.05 -11.25 -6.84
N LYS A 71 -28.59 -10.71 -5.75
CA LYS A 71 -28.34 -9.31 -5.34
C LYS A 71 -26.88 -9.09 -4.94
N LEU A 72 -26.24 -10.08 -4.35
CA LEU A 72 -24.81 -10.06 -4.05
C LEU A 72 -24.00 -9.98 -5.34
N LEU A 73 -24.29 -10.81 -6.34
CA LEU A 73 -23.62 -10.77 -7.64
C LEU A 73 -23.78 -9.40 -8.32
N GLU A 74 -24.99 -8.82 -8.29
CA GLU A 74 -25.24 -7.46 -8.80
C GLU A 74 -24.41 -6.40 -8.05
N ALA A 75 -24.35 -6.48 -6.72
CA ALA A 75 -23.57 -5.56 -5.91
C ALA A 75 -22.06 -5.65 -6.21
N LEU A 76 -21.54 -6.86 -6.43
CA LEU A 76 -20.14 -7.06 -6.81
C LEU A 76 -19.83 -6.47 -8.19
N LYS A 77 -20.69 -6.69 -9.19
CA LYS A 77 -20.53 -6.07 -10.52
C LYS A 77 -20.51 -4.55 -10.44
N ASN A 78 -21.37 -3.96 -9.60
CA ASN A 78 -21.36 -2.51 -9.39
C ASN A 78 -20.03 -2.02 -8.78
N ILE A 79 -19.40 -2.80 -7.89
CA ILE A 79 -18.07 -2.49 -7.35
C ILE A 79 -17.01 -2.60 -8.44
N GLU A 80 -17.04 -3.64 -9.28
CA GLU A 80 -16.12 -3.78 -10.41
C GLU A 80 -16.21 -2.58 -11.36
N GLU A 81 -17.42 -2.19 -11.76
CA GLU A 81 -17.66 -1.04 -12.63
C GLU A 81 -17.15 0.27 -11.99
N LYS A 82 -17.39 0.44 -10.69
CA LYS A 82 -16.94 1.63 -9.96
C LYS A 82 -15.42 1.76 -9.91
N ILE A 83 -14.70 0.65 -9.74
CA ILE A 83 -13.23 0.63 -9.65
C ILE A 83 -12.59 0.68 -11.04
N ALA A 84 -13.10 -0.10 -11.99
CA ALA A 84 -12.54 -0.17 -13.34
C ALA A 84 -12.88 1.09 -14.18
N GLY A 85 -14.00 1.75 -13.91
CA GLY A 85 -14.48 2.89 -14.67
C GLY A 85 -14.58 2.59 -16.18
N SER A 86 -14.01 3.47 -17.00
CA SER A 86 -14.00 3.33 -18.47
C SER A 86 -13.16 2.15 -19.00
N ARG A 87 -12.38 1.48 -18.13
CA ARG A 87 -11.55 0.31 -18.48
C ARG A 87 -12.31 -1.02 -18.38
N TYR A 88 -13.61 -0.99 -18.09
CA TYR A 88 -14.47 -2.18 -18.04
C TYR A 88 -14.74 -2.73 -19.45
N LYS A 89 -13.94 -3.68 -19.98
CA LYS A 89 -14.22 -4.36 -21.26
C LYS A 89 -13.77 -5.82 -21.34
N GLU A 90 -14.61 -6.60 -22.04
CA GLU A 90 -14.48 -7.97 -22.57
C GLU A 90 -14.16 -9.13 -21.60
N ARG A 91 -14.87 -10.25 -21.80
CA ARG A 91 -14.69 -11.48 -21.03
C ARG A 91 -13.31 -12.06 -21.35
N TRP A 92 -12.52 -12.38 -20.32
CA TRP A 92 -11.13 -12.90 -20.39
C TRP A 92 -10.03 -11.89 -20.71
N SER A 93 -10.31 -10.59 -20.75
CA SER A 93 -9.29 -9.55 -20.86
C SER A 93 -8.58 -9.30 -19.51
N PRO A 94 -7.40 -8.64 -19.51
CA PRO A 94 -6.81 -8.09 -18.30
C PRO A 94 -7.80 -7.16 -17.57
N ARG A 95 -7.91 -7.28 -16.24
CA ARG A 95 -8.89 -6.57 -15.42
C ARG A 95 -8.23 -5.77 -14.32
N VAL A 96 -8.79 -4.58 -14.09
CA VAL A 96 -8.46 -3.76 -12.91
C VAL A 96 -8.90 -4.49 -11.63
N ILE A 97 -10.07 -5.13 -11.65
CA ILE A 97 -10.59 -5.95 -10.55
C ILE A 97 -11.59 -6.99 -11.10
N ASP A 98 -11.65 -8.17 -10.49
CA ASP A 98 -12.59 -9.27 -10.76
C ASP A 98 -13.09 -9.84 -9.42
N LEU A 99 -14.41 -9.99 -9.27
CA LEU A 99 -15.07 -10.37 -8.02
C LEU A 99 -16.00 -11.56 -8.23
N ASP A 100 -15.64 -12.73 -7.68
CA ASP A 100 -16.44 -13.96 -7.81
C ASP A 100 -16.94 -14.46 -6.44
N ILE A 101 -18.20 -14.91 -6.37
CA ILE A 101 -18.73 -15.60 -5.20
C ILE A 101 -18.25 -17.06 -5.25
N LEU A 102 -17.40 -17.45 -4.30
CA LEU A 102 -16.86 -18.81 -4.19
C LEU A 102 -17.84 -19.76 -3.51
N ILE A 103 -18.33 -19.37 -2.34
CA ILE A 103 -19.18 -20.18 -1.46
C ILE A 103 -20.24 -19.25 -0.85
N TYR A 104 -21.48 -19.72 -0.78
CA TYR A 104 -22.58 -18.99 -0.15
C TYR A 104 -23.32 -19.92 0.81
N ASN A 105 -23.02 -19.79 2.10
CA ASN A 105 -23.51 -20.67 3.16
C ASN A 105 -23.30 -22.15 2.77
N ASP A 106 -24.35 -22.96 2.88
CA ASP A 106 -24.46 -24.37 2.49
C ASP A 106 -25.24 -24.54 1.16
N GLN A 107 -25.42 -23.47 0.39
CA GLN A 107 -26.26 -23.51 -0.81
C GLN A 107 -25.53 -24.08 -2.01
N THR A 108 -26.24 -24.90 -2.78
CA THR A 108 -25.86 -25.28 -4.14
C THR A 108 -26.78 -24.56 -5.13
N ILE A 109 -26.22 -23.72 -5.98
CA ILE A 109 -26.97 -22.92 -6.95
C ILE A 109 -26.40 -23.19 -8.34
N GLN A 110 -27.30 -23.48 -9.28
CA GLN A 110 -27.02 -23.62 -10.69
C GLN A 110 -27.98 -22.70 -11.44
N ALA A 111 -27.54 -21.49 -11.77
CA ALA A 111 -28.33 -20.50 -12.46
C ALA A 111 -27.51 -19.85 -13.60
N PRO A 112 -28.16 -19.31 -14.65
CA PRO A 112 -27.44 -18.62 -15.71
C PRO A 112 -26.55 -17.49 -15.17
N GLY A 113 -25.23 -17.66 -15.28
CA GLY A 113 -24.24 -16.69 -14.80
C GLY A 113 -23.93 -16.73 -13.30
N LEU A 114 -24.45 -17.71 -12.55
CA LEU A 114 -24.16 -17.90 -11.13
C LEU A 114 -24.15 -19.39 -10.77
N ASN A 115 -22.96 -19.90 -10.45
CA ASN A 115 -22.77 -21.26 -9.93
C ASN A 115 -22.17 -21.16 -8.52
N ILE A 116 -22.81 -21.80 -7.55
CA ILE A 116 -22.32 -21.87 -6.16
C ILE A 116 -22.34 -23.35 -5.73
N PRO A 117 -21.23 -23.89 -5.19
CA PRO A 117 -19.89 -23.28 -5.16
C PRO A 117 -19.37 -22.91 -6.56
N HIS A 118 -18.41 -21.98 -6.63
CA HIS A 118 -17.86 -21.53 -7.91
C HIS A 118 -17.24 -22.70 -8.69
N ALA A 119 -17.56 -22.82 -9.98
CA ALA A 119 -17.22 -23.99 -10.79
C ALA A 119 -15.72 -24.28 -10.87
N GLU A 120 -14.88 -23.24 -10.86
CA GLU A 120 -13.42 -23.37 -10.90
C GLU A 120 -12.75 -23.42 -9.52
N LEU A 121 -13.52 -23.47 -8.42
CA LEU A 121 -12.95 -23.44 -7.07
C LEU A 121 -11.95 -24.59 -6.85
N LEU A 122 -12.33 -25.81 -7.20
CA LEU A 122 -11.47 -27.00 -7.05
C LEU A 122 -10.36 -27.09 -8.11
N ASN A 123 -10.43 -26.31 -9.19
CA ASN A 123 -9.42 -26.29 -10.25
C ASN A 123 -8.36 -25.19 -10.03
N ARG A 124 -8.51 -24.40 -8.95
CA ARG A 124 -7.64 -23.25 -8.64
C ARG A 124 -7.01 -23.46 -7.28
N ASP A 125 -5.88 -24.16 -7.26
CA ASP A 125 -5.09 -24.47 -6.06
C ASP A 125 -4.82 -23.24 -5.18
N PHE A 126 -4.57 -22.10 -5.79
CA PHE A 126 -4.32 -20.85 -5.07
C PHE A 126 -5.55 -20.38 -4.27
N LEU A 127 -6.78 -20.62 -4.74
CA LEU A 127 -8.00 -20.30 -3.99
C LEU A 127 -8.13 -21.24 -2.79
N LEU A 128 -7.89 -22.53 -2.99
CA LEU A 128 -7.92 -23.52 -1.92
C LEU A 128 -6.91 -23.20 -0.82
N HIS A 129 -5.71 -22.77 -1.21
CA HIS A 129 -4.70 -22.30 -0.27
C HIS A 129 -5.14 -21.07 0.52
N LEU A 130 -5.71 -20.06 -0.14
CA LEU A 130 -6.22 -18.87 0.55
C LEU A 130 -7.36 -19.20 1.52
N LEU A 131 -8.25 -20.13 1.16
CA LEU A 131 -9.31 -20.61 2.04
C LEU A 131 -8.76 -21.41 3.22
N ALA A 132 -7.74 -22.24 3.00
CA ALA A 132 -7.09 -23.04 4.03
C ALA A 132 -6.29 -22.20 5.05
N LEU A 133 -5.94 -20.96 4.71
CA LEU A 133 -5.29 -20.00 5.61
C LEU A 133 -6.28 -19.21 6.48
N MET A 134 -7.59 -19.40 6.30
CA MET A 134 -8.59 -18.69 7.10
C MET A 134 -8.54 -19.14 8.57
N PRO A 135 -8.82 -18.25 9.54
CA PRO A 135 -8.93 -18.64 10.95
C PRO A 135 -10.16 -19.54 11.18
N GLU A 136 -10.18 -20.25 12.30
CA GLU A 136 -11.20 -21.28 12.62
C GLU A 136 -12.64 -20.80 12.45
N GLU A 137 -12.97 -19.56 12.86
CA GLU A 137 -14.31 -18.98 12.72
C GLU A 137 -14.75 -18.81 11.25
N TYR A 138 -13.79 -18.71 10.33
CA TYR A 138 -13.97 -18.47 8.91
C TYR A 138 -13.49 -19.65 8.05
N MET A 139 -13.23 -20.81 8.63
CA MET A 139 -12.80 -21.99 7.87
C MET A 139 -14.00 -22.56 7.10
N PRO A 140 -13.98 -22.59 5.75
CA PRO A 140 -15.09 -23.15 4.99
C PRO A 140 -15.04 -24.67 4.94
N LEU A 141 -16.23 -25.26 4.78
CA LEU A 141 -16.37 -26.60 4.22
C LEU A 141 -16.47 -26.49 2.70
N ILE A 142 -15.76 -27.37 2.00
CA ILE A 142 -15.72 -27.47 0.55
C ILE A 142 -16.34 -28.80 0.14
N GLN A 143 -17.24 -28.74 -0.83
CA GLN A 143 -17.80 -29.94 -1.44
C GLN A 143 -16.77 -30.55 -2.39
N THR A 144 -16.40 -31.80 -2.16
CA THR A 144 -15.40 -32.50 -2.98
C THR A 144 -16.05 -33.24 -4.15
N ASN A 145 -15.38 -33.25 -5.31
CA ASN A 145 -15.82 -33.97 -6.52
C ASN A 145 -14.96 -35.23 -6.78
N SER A 146 -14.30 -35.76 -5.75
CA SER A 146 -13.26 -36.79 -5.89
C SER A 146 -13.64 -38.12 -5.25
N SER A 147 -13.33 -39.19 -5.99
CA SER A 147 -13.32 -40.59 -5.54
C SER A 147 -12.30 -40.91 -4.43
N THR A 148 -11.50 -39.94 -4.00
CA THR A 148 -10.51 -40.07 -2.90
C THR A 148 -11.03 -39.61 -1.54
N ALA A 149 -12.19 -38.94 -1.47
CA ALA A 149 -12.92 -38.72 -0.22
C ALA A 149 -13.79 -39.95 0.10
N PRO A 150 -14.08 -40.24 1.38
CA PRO A 150 -14.85 -41.43 1.78
C PRO A 150 -16.27 -41.51 1.16
N SER A 151 -16.76 -40.43 0.53
CA SER A 151 -17.93 -40.42 -0.35
C SER A 151 -17.90 -39.22 -1.30
N ASP A 152 -18.24 -39.42 -2.58
CA ASP A 152 -18.47 -38.33 -3.54
C ASP A 152 -19.52 -37.33 -2.99
N GLY A 153 -19.24 -36.03 -3.08
CA GLY A 153 -20.09 -34.98 -2.49
C GLY A 153 -19.92 -34.77 -0.97
N ALA A 154 -18.91 -35.38 -0.33
CA ALA A 154 -18.57 -35.08 1.07
C ALA A 154 -18.12 -33.62 1.23
N MET A 155 -18.56 -33.00 2.33
CA MET A 155 -18.11 -31.70 2.80
C MET A 155 -16.85 -31.89 3.66
N VAL A 156 -15.72 -31.35 3.20
CA VAL A 156 -14.41 -31.45 3.87
C VAL A 156 -13.94 -30.05 4.23
N ARG A 157 -13.23 -29.88 5.34
CA ARG A 157 -12.66 -28.56 5.68
C ARG A 157 -11.61 -28.15 4.65
N ALA A 158 -11.52 -26.85 4.35
CA ALA A 158 -10.59 -26.34 3.35
C ALA A 158 -9.12 -26.64 3.70
N ASP A 159 -8.74 -26.54 4.98
CA ASP A 159 -7.40 -26.88 5.48
C ASP A 159 -7.07 -28.37 5.33
N GLU A 160 -8.01 -29.25 5.67
CA GLU A 160 -7.89 -30.70 5.47
C GLU A 160 -7.74 -31.07 4.00
N TYR A 161 -8.59 -30.48 3.13
CA TYR A 161 -8.51 -30.68 1.69
C TYR A 161 -7.16 -30.21 1.15
N ALA A 162 -6.74 -29.00 1.53
CA ALA A 162 -5.50 -28.41 1.06
C ALA A 162 -4.26 -29.24 1.47
N HIS A 163 -4.25 -29.78 2.70
CA HIS A 163 -3.18 -30.64 3.18
C HIS A 163 -2.99 -31.90 2.33
N GLY A 164 -4.08 -32.51 1.86
CA GLY A 164 -4.04 -33.74 1.06
C GLY A 164 -3.88 -33.53 -0.44
N ALA A 165 -4.23 -32.34 -0.96
CA ALA A 165 -4.38 -32.10 -2.39
C ALA A 165 -3.37 -31.11 -3.01
N LEU A 166 -2.77 -30.21 -2.23
CA LEU A 166 -1.95 -29.12 -2.78
C LEU A 166 -0.45 -29.42 -2.75
N GLU A 167 0.22 -29.14 -3.88
CA GLU A 167 1.67 -29.00 -3.94
C GLU A 167 2.04 -27.52 -3.72
N TYR A 168 2.75 -27.23 -2.63
CA TYR A 168 3.10 -25.84 -2.29
C TYR A 168 4.19 -25.23 -3.19
N ALA A 169 5.02 -26.07 -3.82
CA ALA A 169 6.13 -25.61 -4.64
C ALA A 169 5.61 -24.93 -5.92
N GLY A 170 5.83 -23.61 -6.05
CA GLY A 170 5.42 -22.84 -7.22
C GLY A 170 3.94 -22.47 -7.26
N LEU A 171 3.22 -22.63 -6.13
CA LEU A 171 1.81 -22.28 -6.01
C LEU A 171 1.54 -20.77 -6.22
N PHE A 172 2.45 -19.92 -5.74
CA PHE A 172 2.44 -18.48 -5.94
C PHE A 172 3.89 -17.94 -5.93
N ASP A 173 4.10 -16.78 -6.56
CA ASP A 173 5.42 -16.18 -6.72
C ASP A 173 5.76 -15.21 -5.57
N LYS A 174 4.78 -14.41 -5.14
CA LYS A 174 4.90 -13.42 -4.06
C LYS A 174 3.64 -13.35 -3.21
N SER A 175 3.75 -12.74 -2.05
CA SER A 175 2.60 -12.46 -1.17
C SER A 175 2.67 -11.05 -0.62
N PHE A 176 1.50 -10.47 -0.34
CA PHE A 176 1.35 -9.09 0.12
C PHE A 176 0.31 -9.00 1.24
N SER A 177 0.42 -7.94 2.04
CA SER A 177 -0.57 -7.58 3.04
C SER A 177 -1.30 -6.30 2.62
N LEU A 178 -2.60 -6.24 2.85
CA LEU A 178 -3.40 -5.02 2.68
C LEU A 178 -3.44 -4.14 3.92
N ALA A 179 -2.82 -4.55 5.04
CA ALA A 179 -2.92 -3.90 6.34
C ALA A 179 -2.54 -2.40 6.29
N VAL A 180 -1.48 -2.06 5.57
CA VAL A 180 -1.06 -0.67 5.36
C VAL A 180 -0.44 -0.51 3.96
N PRO A 181 -0.89 0.47 3.16
CA PRO A 181 -0.22 0.84 1.91
C PRO A 181 1.22 1.30 2.14
N ILE A 182 2.10 0.93 1.20
CA ILE A 182 3.54 1.25 1.27
C ILE A 182 3.91 2.30 0.22
N ALA A 183 4.57 3.36 0.68
CA ALA A 183 5.33 4.29 -0.16
C ALA A 183 6.81 3.86 -0.22
N GLY A 184 7.26 3.43 -1.40
CA GLY A 184 8.64 3.04 -1.66
C GLY A 184 9.54 4.27 -1.87
N ILE A 185 10.64 4.36 -1.14
CA ILE A 185 11.58 5.48 -1.24
C ILE A 185 12.52 5.27 -2.44
N LEU A 186 12.41 6.12 -3.46
CA LEU A 186 13.32 6.18 -4.60
C LEU A 186 14.22 7.43 -4.50
N ASN A 187 15.48 7.23 -4.15
CA ASN A 187 16.46 8.32 -4.14
C ASN A 187 17.11 8.43 -5.53
N VAL A 188 17.05 9.61 -6.13
CA VAL A 188 17.70 9.97 -7.40
C VAL A 188 18.89 10.90 -7.10
N THR A 189 19.79 10.46 -6.22
CA THR A 189 20.93 11.26 -5.75
C THR A 189 22.28 10.60 -6.09
N PRO A 190 23.34 11.36 -6.39
CA PRO A 190 24.71 10.86 -6.57
C PRO A 190 25.14 9.81 -5.55
N ASP A 191 24.82 10.01 -4.27
CA ASP A 191 25.29 9.17 -3.16
C ASP A 191 24.47 7.88 -2.98
N SER A 192 23.21 7.85 -3.45
CA SER A 192 22.50 6.57 -3.63
C SER A 192 23.14 5.69 -4.73
N PHE A 193 24.06 6.26 -5.53
CA PHE A 193 24.76 5.61 -6.63
C PHE A 193 26.19 5.15 -6.28
N SER A 194 26.68 5.34 -5.04
CA SER A 194 28.07 5.00 -4.67
C SER A 194 28.27 3.66 -3.94
N ASP A 195 27.20 2.95 -3.57
CA ASP A 195 27.32 1.79 -2.67
C ASP A 195 27.26 0.42 -3.39
N GLY A 196 28.09 0.26 -4.42
CA GLY A 196 28.50 -1.06 -4.91
C GLY A 196 27.81 -1.54 -6.19
N GLY A 197 28.44 -1.25 -7.34
CA GLY A 197 28.39 -2.11 -8.54
C GLY A 197 27.43 -1.70 -9.66
N LYS A 198 27.97 -1.02 -10.68
CA LYS A 198 27.46 -0.87 -12.07
C LYS A 198 26.10 -0.17 -12.24
N ASN A 199 26.12 0.99 -12.91
CA ASN A 199 25.00 1.70 -13.59
C ASN A 199 24.45 2.95 -12.86
N SER A 200 25.20 4.05 -12.89
CA SER A 200 24.76 5.37 -12.42
C SER A 200 23.93 6.10 -13.50
N SER A 201 22.62 5.84 -13.60
CA SER A 201 21.79 6.47 -14.64
C SER A 201 20.28 6.50 -14.34
N PRO A 202 19.50 7.42 -14.95
CA PRO A 202 18.04 7.45 -14.84
C PRO A 202 17.36 6.10 -15.11
N GLU A 203 17.91 5.28 -16.01
CA GLU A 203 17.41 3.96 -16.35
C GLU A 203 17.38 3.02 -15.14
N MET A 204 18.37 3.08 -14.24
CA MET A 204 18.32 2.32 -13.00
C MET A 204 17.25 2.80 -12.04
N ALA A 205 17.06 4.11 -11.92
CA ALA A 205 16.02 4.65 -11.05
C ALA A 205 14.64 4.20 -11.54
N ILE A 206 14.44 4.19 -12.86
CA ILE A 206 13.23 3.66 -13.51
C ILE A 206 13.06 2.17 -13.21
N GLU A 207 14.11 1.36 -13.36
CA GLU A 207 14.04 -0.08 -13.11
C GLU A 207 13.76 -0.39 -11.62
N ASN A 208 14.42 0.34 -10.71
CA ASN A 208 14.17 0.23 -9.27
C ASN A 208 12.74 0.60 -8.91
N ALA A 209 12.18 1.66 -9.50
CA ALA A 209 10.79 2.03 -9.27
C ALA A 209 9.83 0.93 -9.75
N LYS A 210 10.06 0.38 -10.96
CA LYS A 210 9.28 -0.74 -11.48
C LYS A 210 9.37 -1.96 -10.56
N GLN A 211 10.57 -2.28 -10.08
CA GLN A 211 10.77 -3.37 -9.13
C GLN A 211 10.03 -3.13 -7.81
N MET A 212 10.08 -1.91 -7.25
CA MET A 212 9.30 -1.56 -6.05
C MET A 212 7.80 -1.78 -6.24
N VAL A 213 7.25 -1.44 -7.42
CA VAL A 213 5.83 -1.72 -7.73
C VAL A 213 5.56 -3.22 -7.83
N LEU A 214 6.45 -3.99 -8.47
CA LEU A 214 6.37 -5.46 -8.48
C LEU A 214 6.51 -6.07 -7.07
N ASP A 215 7.16 -5.37 -6.16
CA ASP A 215 7.34 -5.76 -4.76
C ASP A 215 6.19 -5.29 -3.86
N GLY A 216 5.24 -4.51 -4.39
CA GLY A 216 4.01 -4.11 -3.71
C GLY A 216 3.91 -2.64 -3.31
N ALA A 217 4.83 -1.79 -3.74
CA ALA A 217 4.73 -0.35 -3.50
C ALA A 217 3.57 0.23 -4.32
N GLU A 218 2.67 0.92 -3.63
CA GLU A 218 1.52 1.57 -4.28
C GLU A 218 1.79 3.04 -4.59
N ILE A 219 2.80 3.59 -3.91
CA ILE A 219 3.33 4.93 -4.11
C ILE A 219 4.83 4.81 -4.26
N ILE A 220 5.40 5.49 -5.27
CA ILE A 220 6.83 5.71 -5.37
C ILE A 220 7.10 7.15 -5.00
N ASP A 221 7.85 7.36 -3.92
CA ASP A 221 8.23 8.68 -3.44
C ASP A 221 9.66 8.99 -3.87
N ILE A 222 9.78 9.95 -4.79
CA ILE A 222 10.98 10.25 -5.55
C ILE A 222 11.62 11.51 -4.97
N GLY A 223 12.83 11.38 -4.44
CA GLY A 223 13.65 12.49 -3.97
C GLY A 223 14.94 12.62 -4.75
N ALA A 224 15.18 13.76 -5.40
CA ALA A 224 16.42 14.04 -6.12
C ALA A 224 17.47 14.81 -5.27
N GLN A 225 17.09 15.17 -4.05
CA GLN A 225 17.94 15.80 -3.06
C GLN A 225 18.00 14.99 -1.76
N SER A 226 19.20 14.81 -1.23
CA SER A 226 19.39 14.19 0.07
C SER A 226 19.06 15.17 1.19
N THR A 227 18.15 14.78 2.08
CA THR A 227 17.84 15.51 3.32
C THR A 227 18.67 15.03 4.51
N ARG A 228 19.73 14.23 4.27
CA ARG A 228 20.56 13.66 5.34
C ARG A 228 21.47 14.74 5.98
N PRO A 229 21.68 14.71 7.31
CA PRO A 229 22.68 15.56 7.96
C PRO A 229 24.09 15.24 7.47
N GLY A 230 24.94 16.26 7.28
CA GLY A 230 26.37 16.03 7.01
C GLY A 230 27.05 16.85 5.90
N GLY A 231 26.50 17.99 5.49
CA GLY A 231 27.18 18.91 4.55
C GLY A 231 27.06 18.53 3.07
N ILE A 232 25.99 17.83 2.70
CA ILE A 232 25.66 17.58 1.29
C ILE A 232 25.23 18.92 0.64
N GLU A 233 25.71 19.21 -0.56
CA GLU A 233 25.32 20.40 -1.32
C GLU A 233 23.80 20.37 -1.58
N ILE A 234 23.08 21.35 -1.02
CA ILE A 234 21.67 21.62 -1.38
C ILE A 234 21.69 22.11 -2.83
N ILE A 235 21.01 21.38 -3.69
CA ILE A 235 20.90 21.71 -5.10
C ILE A 235 19.73 22.68 -5.33
N GLY A 236 19.83 23.54 -6.33
CA GLY A 236 18.71 24.40 -6.72
C GLY A 236 17.67 23.63 -7.55
N ALA A 237 16.49 24.24 -7.70
CA ALA A 237 15.35 23.70 -8.46
C ALA A 237 15.71 23.18 -9.86
N GLU A 238 16.60 23.85 -10.59
CA GLU A 238 16.97 23.42 -11.95
C GLU A 238 17.79 22.11 -11.95
N LYS A 239 18.79 22.00 -11.07
CA LYS A 239 19.58 20.77 -10.91
C LYS A 239 18.70 19.61 -10.43
N GLU A 240 17.72 19.89 -9.58
CA GLU A 240 16.77 18.88 -9.11
C GLU A 240 15.86 18.41 -10.25
N TYR A 241 15.36 19.35 -11.07
CA TYR A 241 14.59 19.04 -12.28
C TYR A 241 15.40 18.17 -13.26
N GLU A 242 16.65 18.53 -13.55
CA GLU A 242 17.54 17.77 -14.45
C GLU A 242 17.70 16.31 -14.03
N ARG A 243 17.65 16.02 -12.72
CA ARG A 243 17.68 14.66 -12.18
C ARG A 243 16.34 13.95 -12.29
N LEU A 244 15.24 14.65 -12.03
CA LEU A 244 13.90 14.08 -11.98
C LEU A 244 13.31 13.82 -13.37
N ALA A 245 13.44 14.77 -14.31
CA ALA A 245 12.71 14.74 -15.57
C ALA A 245 12.94 13.45 -16.39
N PRO A 246 14.19 12.95 -16.58
CA PRO A 246 14.41 11.70 -17.30
C PRO A 246 13.79 10.47 -16.61
N VAL A 247 13.76 10.47 -15.26
CA VAL A 247 13.14 9.40 -14.48
C VAL A 247 11.63 9.46 -14.62
N LEU A 248 11.02 10.64 -14.47
CA LEU A 248 9.58 10.84 -14.62
C LEU A 248 9.09 10.51 -16.03
N ASP A 249 9.87 10.83 -17.06
CA ASP A 249 9.58 10.44 -18.44
C ASP A 249 9.51 8.92 -18.61
N GLY A 250 10.40 8.17 -17.96
CA GLY A 250 10.41 6.72 -17.98
C GLY A 250 9.35 6.05 -17.09
N LEU A 251 8.66 6.82 -16.25
CA LEU A 251 7.64 6.34 -15.31
C LEU A 251 6.21 6.77 -15.66
N LYS A 252 5.97 7.37 -16.83
CA LYS A 252 4.64 7.85 -17.27
C LYS A 252 3.54 6.78 -17.22
N ASP A 253 3.90 5.53 -17.50
CA ASP A 253 2.97 4.39 -17.53
C ASP A 253 3.15 3.46 -16.30
N LEU A 254 3.78 3.95 -15.23
CA LEU A 254 3.96 3.16 -14.01
C LEU A 254 2.60 2.93 -13.33
N ASP A 255 2.34 1.68 -12.96
CA ASP A 255 1.12 1.25 -12.27
C ASP A 255 1.16 1.56 -10.75
N ALA A 256 1.61 2.77 -10.38
CA ALA A 256 1.67 3.28 -9.01
C ALA A 256 1.50 4.80 -8.96
N LYS A 257 1.18 5.34 -7.78
CA LYS A 257 1.12 6.78 -7.57
C LYS A 257 2.53 7.36 -7.52
N ILE A 258 2.72 8.56 -8.07
CA ILE A 258 3.99 9.28 -8.03
C ILE A 258 3.92 10.39 -6.99
N SER A 259 4.80 10.30 -5.99
CA SER A 259 5.04 11.33 -4.99
C SER A 259 6.41 11.98 -5.23
N ILE A 260 6.51 13.31 -5.13
CA ILE A 260 7.77 14.04 -5.29
C ILE A 260 8.17 14.67 -3.96
N ASP A 261 9.31 14.24 -3.42
CA ASP A 261 9.94 14.79 -2.22
C ASP A 261 10.74 16.04 -2.59
N THR A 262 10.05 17.19 -2.57
CA THR A 262 10.66 18.51 -2.83
C THR A 262 9.93 19.61 -2.10
N TYR A 263 10.67 20.67 -1.79
CA TYR A 263 10.18 21.90 -1.19
C TYR A 263 10.51 23.14 -2.04
N HIS A 264 10.95 22.96 -3.29
CA HIS A 264 11.32 24.08 -4.17
C HIS A 264 10.11 24.61 -4.97
N PRO A 265 9.63 25.83 -4.70
CA PRO A 265 8.46 26.42 -5.38
C PRO A 265 8.53 26.36 -6.91
N ALA A 266 9.66 26.78 -7.49
CA ALA A 266 9.85 26.81 -8.93
C ALA A 266 9.83 25.42 -9.58
N LEU A 267 10.34 24.40 -8.88
CA LEU A 267 10.29 23.02 -9.35
C LEU A 267 8.86 22.47 -9.31
N ILE A 268 8.16 22.66 -8.19
CA ILE A 268 6.77 22.20 -8.02
C ILE A 268 5.90 22.73 -9.16
N ARG A 269 5.95 24.05 -9.41
CA ARG A 269 5.21 24.70 -10.50
C ARG A 269 5.50 24.09 -11.88
N ARG A 270 6.76 23.73 -12.12
CA ARG A 270 7.18 23.13 -13.38
C ARG A 270 6.65 21.71 -13.51
N LEU A 271 6.84 20.88 -12.47
CA LEU A 271 6.40 19.50 -12.46
C LEU A 271 4.88 19.36 -12.59
N LEU A 272 4.09 20.18 -11.89
CA LEU A 272 2.63 20.17 -11.99
C LEU A 272 2.11 20.50 -13.40
N LYS A 273 2.88 21.24 -14.20
CA LYS A 273 2.52 21.56 -15.59
C LYS A 273 2.91 20.47 -16.58
N GLU A 274 4.01 19.77 -16.32
CA GLU A 274 4.62 18.83 -17.27
C GLU A 274 4.23 17.37 -17.02
N TYR A 275 3.93 17.01 -15.78
CA TYR A 275 3.71 15.64 -15.36
C TYR A 275 2.43 15.50 -14.54
N LYS A 276 1.83 14.31 -14.59
CA LYS A 276 0.79 13.93 -13.65
C LYS A 276 1.47 13.50 -12.34
N ILE A 277 1.51 14.42 -11.38
CA ILE A 277 2.02 14.16 -10.03
C ILE A 277 0.84 13.89 -9.11
N ASP A 278 0.85 12.76 -8.40
CA ASP A 278 -0.22 12.43 -7.47
C ASP A 278 -0.02 13.17 -6.15
N TRP A 279 1.20 13.15 -5.58
CA TRP A 279 1.52 13.78 -4.29
C TRP A 279 2.74 14.72 -4.38
N ILE A 280 2.68 15.84 -3.67
CA ILE A 280 3.87 16.62 -3.29
C ILE A 280 4.18 16.33 -1.82
N ASN A 281 5.41 15.89 -1.55
CA ASN A 281 5.92 15.61 -0.22
C ASN A 281 6.81 16.78 0.25
N ASP A 282 6.20 17.70 1.01
CA ASP A 282 6.87 18.84 1.62
C ASP A 282 7.42 18.46 3.00
N VAL A 283 8.70 18.07 3.01
CA VAL A 283 9.44 17.79 4.24
C VAL A 283 9.68 19.03 5.11
N THR A 284 9.49 20.24 4.61
CA THR A 284 9.63 21.47 5.42
C THR A 284 8.37 21.77 6.20
N GLY A 285 7.20 21.44 5.62
CA GLY A 285 5.88 21.80 6.13
C GLY A 285 5.58 23.30 6.04
N ASN A 286 6.35 24.05 5.25
CA ASN A 286 6.34 25.51 5.22
C ASN A 286 6.45 26.09 3.80
N LEU A 287 6.02 25.35 2.78
CA LEU A 287 5.79 25.91 1.44
C LEU A 287 4.93 27.17 1.49
N GLU A 288 5.14 28.10 0.57
CA GLU A 288 4.38 29.34 0.47
C GLU A 288 2.90 29.07 0.12
N ASP A 289 1.98 29.91 0.62
CA ASP A 289 0.53 29.70 0.47
C ASP A 289 0.08 29.67 -1.00
N ASP A 290 0.72 30.45 -1.88
CA ASP A 290 0.43 30.47 -3.32
C ASP A 290 0.83 29.15 -3.99
N ILE A 291 1.94 28.53 -3.57
CA ILE A 291 2.35 27.20 -4.04
C ILE A 291 1.36 26.12 -3.61
N LEU A 292 0.94 26.16 -2.35
CA LEU A 292 -0.04 25.23 -1.81
C LEU A 292 -1.38 25.33 -2.56
N GLN A 293 -1.82 26.54 -2.89
CA GLN A 293 -3.01 26.75 -3.74
C GLN A 293 -2.84 26.16 -5.15
N GLU A 294 -1.66 26.30 -5.76
CA GLU A 294 -1.38 25.70 -7.06
C GLU A 294 -1.39 24.15 -7.01
N ILE A 295 -0.85 23.56 -5.95
CA ILE A 295 -0.90 22.10 -5.71
C ILE A 295 -2.36 21.64 -5.58
N SER A 296 -3.14 22.33 -4.74
CA SER A 296 -4.57 22.01 -4.54
C SER A 296 -5.37 22.13 -5.86
N ALA A 297 -5.16 23.21 -6.61
CA ALA A 297 -5.85 23.44 -7.88
C ALA A 297 -5.50 22.39 -8.96
N ALA A 298 -4.31 21.79 -8.88
CA ALA A 298 -3.90 20.69 -9.74
C ALA A 298 -4.54 19.34 -9.35
N GLY A 299 -5.27 19.26 -8.23
CA GLY A 299 -5.82 18.01 -7.69
C GLY A 299 -4.74 17.07 -7.13
N CYS A 300 -3.58 17.62 -6.78
CA CYS A 300 -2.46 16.89 -6.20
C CYS A 300 -2.58 16.88 -4.67
N LYS A 301 -2.28 15.75 -4.03
CA LYS A 301 -2.28 15.65 -2.56
C LYS A 301 -1.05 16.33 -1.98
N ILE A 302 -1.19 16.92 -0.80
CA ILE A 302 -0.07 17.46 -0.03
C ILE A 302 0.26 16.52 1.13
N LEU A 303 1.46 15.97 1.10
CA LEU A 303 2.10 15.34 2.25
C LEU A 303 2.94 16.40 2.95
N THR A 304 2.44 16.91 4.08
CA THR A 304 3.13 17.94 4.87
C THR A 304 3.75 17.32 6.11
N MET A 305 5.04 17.55 6.33
CA MET A 305 5.77 16.97 7.46
C MET A 305 6.01 17.98 8.58
N HIS A 306 5.92 17.54 9.83
CA HIS A 306 6.44 18.31 10.95
C HIS A 306 7.98 18.25 10.95
N SER A 307 8.63 19.38 10.70
CA SER A 307 10.08 19.53 10.82
C SER A 307 10.45 20.80 11.61
N LEU A 308 11.62 20.80 12.25
CA LEU A 308 12.20 22.02 12.85
C LEU A 308 13.34 22.58 12.00
N SER A 309 13.95 21.74 11.17
CA SER A 309 14.94 22.12 10.17
C SER A 309 15.04 21.04 9.10
N VAL A 310 15.33 21.45 7.88
CA VAL A 310 15.67 20.58 6.76
C VAL A 310 16.98 21.11 6.15
N PRO A 311 18.10 20.35 6.21
CA PRO A 311 18.24 19.03 6.81
C PRO A 311 18.05 19.03 8.35
N PRO A 312 17.78 17.87 8.97
CA PRO A 312 17.55 17.78 10.40
C PRO A 312 18.84 18.04 11.19
N SER A 313 18.75 18.81 12.27
CA SER A 313 19.86 19.13 13.16
C SER A 313 19.64 18.56 14.56
N PRO A 314 20.61 17.84 15.16
CA PRO A 314 20.52 17.41 16.55
C PRO A 314 20.39 18.55 17.56
N ALA A 315 20.80 19.77 17.20
CA ALA A 315 20.67 20.95 18.05
C ALA A 315 19.24 21.51 18.10
N ASN A 316 18.40 21.16 17.12
CA ASN A 316 17.04 21.64 17.00
C ASN A 316 16.08 20.48 17.26
N ILE A 317 15.67 20.31 18.52
CA ILE A 317 14.71 19.30 18.93
C ILE A 317 13.51 19.93 19.65
N LEU A 318 12.37 19.23 19.65
CA LEU A 318 11.19 19.61 20.40
C LEU A 318 11.53 19.78 21.89
N PRO A 319 10.92 20.75 22.59
CA PRO A 319 11.15 20.96 24.01
C PRO A 319 10.70 19.74 24.83
N HIS A 320 11.46 19.41 25.88
CA HIS A 320 11.14 18.30 26.79
C HIS A 320 10.07 18.65 27.84
N ALA A 321 9.91 19.93 28.15
CA ALA A 321 9.06 20.40 29.24
C ALA A 321 7.55 20.43 28.93
N GLN A 322 7.15 20.05 27.71
CA GLN A 322 5.75 20.08 27.32
C GLN A 322 4.97 18.98 28.06
N GLU A 323 3.85 19.38 28.68
CA GLU A 323 2.89 18.43 29.23
C GLU A 323 2.33 17.53 28.11
N GLY A 324 2.34 16.21 28.34
CA GLY A 324 2.00 15.24 27.30
C GLY A 324 3.07 15.04 26.22
N GLY A 325 4.25 15.65 26.34
CA GLY A 325 5.43 15.37 25.51
C GLY A 325 5.30 15.71 24.02
N ALA A 326 6.14 15.07 23.20
CA ALA A 326 6.24 15.37 21.76
C ALA A 326 4.93 15.08 20.99
N ILE A 327 4.17 14.05 21.40
CA ILE A 327 2.92 13.67 20.74
C ILE A 327 1.88 14.80 20.81
N SER A 328 1.82 15.52 21.93
CA SER A 328 0.86 16.62 22.13
C SER A 328 1.16 17.81 21.21
N LEU A 329 2.45 18.15 21.03
CA LEU A 329 2.87 19.19 20.08
C LEU A 329 2.54 18.81 18.64
N LEU A 330 2.68 17.53 18.28
CA LEU A 330 2.34 17.06 16.94
C LEU A 330 0.84 17.07 16.67
N LYS A 331 0.00 16.83 17.69
CA LYS A 331 -1.45 16.99 17.56
C LYS A 331 -1.84 18.44 17.32
N GLU A 332 -1.25 19.38 18.07
CA GLU A 332 -1.48 20.81 17.87
C GLU A 332 -1.03 21.27 16.48
N TRP A 333 0.21 20.90 16.09
CA TRP A 333 0.72 21.17 14.76
C TRP A 333 -0.16 20.57 13.66
N GLY A 334 -0.60 19.32 13.81
CA GLY A 334 -1.41 18.62 12.81
C GLY A 334 -2.77 19.30 12.58
N ARG A 335 -3.41 19.79 13.64
CA ARG A 335 -4.64 20.60 13.53
C ARG A 335 -4.37 21.92 12.81
N GLY A 336 -3.31 22.64 13.19
CA GLY A 336 -2.94 23.89 12.52
C GLY A 336 -2.59 23.69 11.03
N ALA A 337 -1.88 22.61 10.70
CA ALA A 337 -1.57 22.24 9.33
C ALA A 337 -2.86 21.94 8.54
N PHE A 338 -3.77 21.15 9.09
CA PHE A 338 -5.07 20.88 8.48
C PHE A 338 -5.87 22.17 8.21
N GLU A 339 -6.03 23.03 9.22
CA GLU A 339 -6.76 24.30 9.08
C GLU A 339 -6.13 25.22 8.02
N ARG A 340 -4.80 25.24 7.93
CA ARG A 340 -4.09 25.97 6.88
C ARG A 340 -4.40 25.38 5.51
N MET A 341 -4.23 24.07 5.32
CA MET A 341 -4.45 23.43 4.02
C MET A 341 -5.91 23.55 3.57
N GLN A 342 -6.88 23.37 4.47
CA GLN A 342 -8.30 23.59 4.13
C GLN A 342 -8.57 25.01 3.61
N ARG A 343 -8.02 26.04 4.26
CA ARG A 343 -8.17 27.44 3.81
C ARG A 343 -7.56 27.69 2.43
N LEU A 344 -6.57 26.89 2.02
CA LEU A 344 -5.89 26.98 0.74
C LEU A 344 -6.53 26.11 -0.36
N GLY A 345 -7.65 25.45 -0.06
CA GLY A 345 -8.48 24.75 -1.05
C GLY A 345 -8.37 23.22 -1.02
N PHE A 346 -7.54 22.64 -0.15
CA PHE A 346 -7.44 21.19 -0.03
C PHE A 346 -8.68 20.59 0.62
N SER A 347 -9.16 19.50 0.05
CA SER A 347 -10.10 18.61 0.75
C SER A 347 -9.36 17.85 1.85
N ALA A 348 -10.08 17.35 2.88
CA ALA A 348 -9.46 16.60 3.96
C ALA A 348 -8.71 15.35 3.46
N GLU A 349 -9.29 14.65 2.47
CA GLU A 349 -8.70 13.45 1.87
C GLU A 349 -7.42 13.73 1.08
N ASP A 350 -7.18 14.98 0.66
CA ASP A 350 -5.97 15.40 -0.06
C ASP A 350 -4.84 15.86 0.86
N ILE A 351 -5.04 15.81 2.16
CA ILE A 351 -4.05 16.17 3.18
C ILE A 351 -3.50 14.90 3.82
N ILE A 352 -2.19 14.74 3.75
CA ILE A 352 -1.45 13.68 4.43
C ILE A 352 -0.49 14.35 5.43
N LEU A 353 -0.59 13.97 6.70
CA LEU A 353 0.28 14.49 7.76
C LEU A 353 1.40 13.48 8.06
N ASP A 354 2.65 13.94 8.06
CA ASP A 354 3.79 13.16 8.58
C ASP A 354 4.30 13.77 9.90
N PRO A 355 4.29 13.01 11.01
CA PRO A 355 4.83 13.48 12.29
C PRO A 355 6.34 13.77 12.26
N GLY A 356 7.05 13.42 11.18
CA GLY A 356 8.44 13.74 10.93
C GLY A 356 9.40 12.98 11.84
N ILE A 357 9.35 11.64 11.80
CA ILE A 357 10.28 10.79 12.56
C ILE A 357 11.72 11.08 12.14
N GLY A 358 12.55 11.45 13.12
CA GLY A 358 13.94 11.87 12.92
C GLY A 358 14.12 13.35 12.54
N PHE A 359 13.05 14.15 12.44
CA PHE A 359 13.11 15.58 12.16
C PHE A 359 12.63 16.39 13.36
N GLY A 360 13.55 17.15 13.95
CA GLY A 360 13.24 17.98 15.12
C GLY A 360 13.01 17.20 16.41
N LYS A 361 13.49 15.96 16.51
CA LYS A 361 13.20 15.05 17.64
C LYS A 361 14.46 14.29 18.04
N SER A 362 14.72 14.23 19.34
CA SER A 362 15.76 13.36 19.91
C SER A 362 15.45 11.88 19.68
N ILE A 363 16.45 11.01 19.88
CA ILE A 363 16.28 9.56 19.81
C ILE A 363 15.12 9.10 20.71
N TYR A 364 15.09 9.56 21.96
CA TYR A 364 14.08 9.18 22.94
C TYR A 364 12.68 9.70 22.60
N GLN A 365 12.58 10.92 22.05
CA GLN A 365 11.29 11.44 21.57
C GLN A 365 10.76 10.60 20.39
N ASN A 366 11.60 10.23 19.43
CA ASN A 366 11.17 9.36 18.33
C ASN A 366 10.69 8.00 18.84
N LEU A 367 11.42 7.37 19.78
CA LEU A 367 11.01 6.09 20.39
C LEU A 367 9.67 6.22 21.14
N ALA A 368 9.46 7.31 21.88
CA ALA A 368 8.19 7.58 22.54
C ALA A 368 7.05 7.75 21.53
N LEU A 369 7.28 8.50 20.44
CA LEU A 369 6.30 8.70 19.37
C LEU A 369 5.88 7.40 18.69
N ILE A 370 6.82 6.49 18.39
CA ILE A 370 6.49 5.17 17.83
C ILE A 370 5.56 4.40 18.77
N ARG A 371 5.77 4.47 20.10
CA ARG A 371 4.91 3.80 21.09
C ARG A 371 3.53 4.44 21.23
N GLN A 372 3.44 5.75 21.02
CA GLN A 372 2.25 6.56 21.21
C GLN A 372 1.52 6.86 19.90
N MET A 373 1.92 6.26 18.77
CA MET A 373 1.42 6.64 17.44
C MET A 373 -0.10 6.56 17.32
N GLN A 374 -0.74 5.62 18.03
CA GLN A 374 -2.20 5.50 18.08
C GLN A 374 -2.90 6.79 18.53
N GLU A 375 -2.23 7.62 19.33
CA GLU A 375 -2.81 8.88 19.78
C GLU A 375 -2.98 9.89 18.63
N LEU A 376 -2.19 9.81 17.55
CA LEU A 376 -2.37 10.66 16.38
C LEU A 376 -3.59 10.27 15.54
N GLN A 377 -4.20 9.11 15.77
CA GLN A 377 -5.45 8.72 15.07
C GLN A 377 -6.59 9.69 15.35
N GLU A 378 -6.54 10.46 16.44
CA GLU A 378 -7.45 11.57 16.70
C GLU A 378 -7.44 12.60 15.54
N LEU A 379 -6.31 12.79 14.85
CA LEU A 379 -6.26 13.68 13.68
C LEU A 379 -7.02 13.09 12.49
N GLN A 380 -7.16 11.76 12.38
CA GLN A 380 -7.93 11.11 11.32
C GLN A 380 -9.43 11.43 11.42
N GLU A 381 -9.93 11.88 12.59
CA GLU A 381 -11.30 12.40 12.74
C GLU A 381 -11.55 13.65 11.89
N LEU A 382 -10.49 14.37 11.50
CA LEU A 382 -10.54 15.49 10.56
C LEU A 382 -10.70 15.04 9.10
N GLY A 383 -10.61 13.73 8.83
CA GLY A 383 -10.65 13.14 7.50
C GLY A 383 -9.30 13.12 6.76
N VAL A 384 -8.21 13.49 7.43
CA VAL A 384 -6.85 13.46 6.88
C VAL A 384 -6.21 12.08 7.02
N SER A 385 -5.20 11.79 6.21
CA SER A 385 -4.38 10.60 6.36
C SER A 385 -3.08 10.87 7.10
N ILE A 386 -2.50 9.83 7.70
CA ILE A 386 -1.21 9.87 8.39
C ILE A 386 -0.23 8.94 7.68
N LEU A 387 0.95 9.49 7.34
CA LEU A 387 2.07 8.73 6.81
C LEU A 387 3.23 8.77 7.80
N VAL A 388 3.93 7.63 7.99
CA VAL A 388 5.14 7.59 8.82
C VAL A 388 6.36 7.12 8.04
N GLY A 389 7.37 8.00 7.93
CA GLY A 389 8.68 7.70 7.38
C GLY A 389 9.74 7.36 8.45
N HIS A 390 9.72 6.15 9.00
CA HIS A 390 10.66 5.70 10.05
C HIS A 390 11.87 4.90 9.53
N SER A 391 11.85 4.50 8.26
CA SER A 391 12.81 3.54 7.70
C SER A 391 14.26 4.00 7.76
N ARG A 392 15.12 3.13 8.30
CA ARG A 392 16.59 3.29 8.38
C ARG A 392 17.09 4.54 9.14
N LYS A 393 16.20 5.24 9.86
CA LYS A 393 16.52 6.48 10.57
C LYS A 393 17.46 6.26 11.76
N SER A 394 18.17 7.32 12.15
CA SER A 394 19.20 7.27 13.21
C SER A 394 18.66 7.02 14.61
N PHE A 395 17.38 7.28 14.90
CA PHE A 395 16.82 7.00 16.22
C PHE A 395 16.87 5.51 16.60
N ILE A 396 16.97 4.62 15.61
CA ILE A 396 17.15 3.18 15.82
C ILE A 396 18.47 2.88 16.55
N PHE A 397 19.45 3.80 16.54
CA PHE A 397 20.66 3.67 17.37
C PHE A 397 20.37 3.56 18.87
N GLY A 398 19.20 4.00 19.34
CA GLY A 398 18.77 3.75 20.71
C GLY A 398 18.40 2.29 21.01
N LEU A 399 18.34 1.42 20.00
CA LEU A 399 17.93 0.01 20.08
C LEU A 399 19.00 -0.93 19.54
N SER A 400 19.68 -0.57 18.46
CA SER A 400 20.72 -1.40 17.83
C SER A 400 21.86 -0.56 17.27
N THR A 401 23.05 -1.15 17.16
CA THR A 401 24.24 -0.48 16.59
C THR A 401 24.33 -0.61 15.07
N ALA A 402 23.30 -1.14 14.41
CA ALA A 402 23.33 -1.42 12.99
C ALA A 402 23.50 -0.13 12.15
N PRO A 403 24.33 -0.15 11.10
CA PRO A 403 24.41 0.95 10.14
C PRO A 403 23.08 1.11 9.41
N ALA A 404 22.83 2.28 8.83
CA ALA A 404 21.51 2.63 8.26
C ALA A 404 20.93 1.56 7.31
N LYS A 405 21.76 0.95 6.46
CA LYS A 405 21.35 -0.06 5.48
C LYS A 405 20.94 -1.40 6.07
N GLU A 406 21.38 -1.70 7.29
CA GLU A 406 21.14 -2.98 7.96
C GLU A 406 19.98 -2.89 8.96
N ARG A 407 19.29 -1.75 9.02
CA ARG A 407 18.17 -1.49 9.96
C ARG A 407 16.81 -1.99 9.49
N ASP A 408 16.76 -2.78 8.43
CA ASP A 408 15.49 -3.22 7.87
C ASP A 408 14.73 -4.11 8.86
N ILE A 409 15.41 -4.91 9.68
CA ILE A 409 14.78 -5.76 10.70
C ILE A 409 13.99 -4.92 11.71
N GLU A 410 14.64 -3.94 12.35
CA GLU A 410 14.00 -3.06 13.33
C GLU A 410 12.90 -2.22 12.67
N THR A 411 13.14 -1.76 11.44
CA THR A 411 12.14 -1.02 10.67
C THR A 411 10.89 -1.86 10.43
N MET A 412 11.03 -3.12 10.00
CA MET A 412 9.91 -4.02 9.73
C MET A 412 9.11 -4.36 11.00
N VAL A 413 9.79 -4.61 12.12
CA VAL A 413 9.12 -4.85 13.41
C VAL A 413 8.30 -3.61 13.83
N MET A 414 8.86 -2.41 13.67
CA MET A 414 8.11 -1.17 13.93
C MET A 414 6.94 -1.00 12.95
N SER A 415 7.14 -1.30 11.66
CA SER A 415 6.09 -1.23 10.64
C SER A 415 4.90 -2.13 10.98
N GLY A 416 5.14 -3.34 11.50
CA GLY A 416 4.07 -4.23 11.97
C GLY A 416 3.22 -3.62 13.09
N ASN A 417 3.84 -2.88 14.02
CA ASN A 417 3.12 -2.16 15.06
C ASN A 417 2.39 -0.91 14.56
N LEU A 418 2.94 -0.25 13.54
CA LEU A 418 2.37 0.95 12.94
C LEU A 418 1.21 0.65 11.99
N ALA A 419 1.17 -0.54 11.37
CA ALA A 419 0.23 -0.86 10.29
C ALA A 419 -1.24 -0.65 10.64
N SER A 420 -1.65 -0.84 11.90
CA SER A 420 -3.02 -0.59 12.36
C SER A 420 -3.26 0.81 12.93
N LYS A 421 -2.22 1.65 12.96
CA LYS A 421 -2.19 2.97 13.62
C LYS A 421 -2.07 4.13 12.64
N VAL A 422 -1.69 3.87 11.39
CA VAL A 422 -1.40 4.89 10.37
C VAL A 422 -1.96 4.43 9.02
N ASP A 423 -2.15 5.37 8.10
CA ASP A 423 -2.70 5.10 6.77
C ASP A 423 -1.63 4.71 5.76
N PHE A 424 -0.38 5.14 5.97
CA PHE A 424 0.74 4.86 5.08
C PHE A 424 2.04 4.69 5.87
N ILE A 425 2.92 3.82 5.37
CA ILE A 425 4.32 3.75 5.80
C ILE A 425 5.25 4.04 4.62
N ARG A 426 6.34 4.76 4.88
CA ARG A 426 7.35 5.09 3.86
C ARG A 426 8.67 4.38 4.15
N VAL A 427 9.07 3.46 3.26
CA VAL A 427 10.16 2.49 3.52
C VAL A 427 11.07 2.27 2.31
N HIS A 428 12.29 1.79 2.58
CA HIS A 428 13.29 1.49 1.53
C HIS A 428 13.13 0.09 0.92
N ASN A 429 12.89 -0.93 1.75
CA ASN A 429 12.82 -2.34 1.32
C ASN A 429 11.36 -2.81 1.28
N VAL A 430 10.69 -2.61 0.16
CA VAL A 430 9.26 -2.89 0.00
C VAL A 430 8.95 -4.39 0.12
N TYR A 431 9.74 -5.23 -0.55
CA TYR A 431 9.51 -6.67 -0.61
C TYR A 431 9.50 -7.33 0.77
N ASP A 432 10.55 -7.11 1.57
CA ASP A 432 10.63 -7.73 2.89
C ASP A 432 9.60 -7.15 3.87
N HIS A 433 9.19 -5.88 3.68
CA HIS A 433 8.11 -5.30 4.48
C HIS A 433 6.79 -6.03 4.28
N HIS A 434 6.41 -6.37 3.05
CA HIS A 434 5.20 -7.17 2.83
C HIS A 434 5.30 -8.55 3.48
N ARG A 435 6.45 -9.23 3.36
CA ARG A 435 6.69 -10.53 4.02
C ARG A 435 6.52 -10.43 5.54
N ALA A 436 7.08 -9.39 6.16
CA ALA A 436 6.96 -9.17 7.59
C ALA A 436 5.53 -8.81 8.02
N LEU A 437 4.83 -7.96 7.26
CA LEU A 437 3.46 -7.57 7.55
C LEU A 437 2.48 -8.75 7.48
N ILE A 438 2.68 -9.67 6.54
CA ILE A 438 1.89 -10.91 6.44
C ILE A 438 2.09 -11.78 7.67
N ALA A 439 3.35 -12.00 8.08
CA ALA A 439 3.64 -12.77 9.29
C ALA A 439 3.00 -12.13 10.54
N ASN A 440 3.01 -10.80 10.62
CA ASN A 440 2.36 -10.04 11.68
C ASN A 440 0.83 -10.19 11.65
N GLN A 441 0.20 -10.16 10.48
CA GLN A 441 -1.25 -10.33 10.31
C GLN A 441 -1.75 -11.68 10.83
N LEU A 442 -0.93 -12.74 10.74
CA LEU A 442 -1.28 -14.07 11.25
C LEU A 442 -1.02 -14.24 12.76
N SER A 443 -0.34 -13.29 13.40
CA SER A 443 0.05 -13.35 14.82
C SER A 443 -0.87 -12.54 15.75
N LEU A 444 -1.82 -11.80 15.18
CA LEU A 444 -2.83 -10.99 15.86
C LEU A 444 -4.18 -11.71 15.80
#